data_AF-A0A087D6D0-F1
#
_entry.id   AF-A0A087D6D0-F1
#
_cell.length_a   1.000
_cell.length_b   1.000
_cell.length_c   1.000
_cell.angle_alpha   90.00
_cell.angle_beta   90.00
_cell.angle_gamma   90.00
#
_symmetry.space_group_name_H-M   'P 1'
#
loop_
_entity.id
_entity.type
_entity.pdbx_description
1 polymer ?
#
loop_
_entity_poly.entity_id
_entity_poly.type
_entity_poly.pdbx_seq_one_letter_code
_entity_poly.pdbx_strand_id
1 'polypeptide(L)'
;AYAQPAAQQPQADPYAQQPAADPYAASPYAQAPQNPYGFTAEIARTTTDQMQMAEIAQKAPELYAALAQNPNLYPALVDWLSQLGDPAVNAALASRQ
;
A
#
# COMPACT_ATOMS: atom_id res chain seq x y z
N ALA A 1 -1.20 -59.57 -46.25
CA ALA A 1 -1.06 -58.17 -46.71
C ALA A 1 -1.10 -57.26 -45.49
N TYR A 2 0.06 -56.63 -45.23
CA TYR A 2 0.34 -55.45 -44.39
C TYR A 2 -0.05 -55.44 -42.91
N ALA A 3 0.91 -55.84 -42.07
CA ALA A 3 1.09 -55.25 -40.74
C ALA A 3 1.69 -53.85 -40.90
N GLN A 4 1.08 -52.84 -40.27
CA GLN A 4 1.58 -51.48 -40.21
C GLN A 4 2.30 -51.25 -38.87
N PRO A 5 3.59 -50.86 -38.85
CA PRO A 5 4.26 -50.38 -37.66
C PRO A 5 4.03 -48.87 -37.55
N ALA A 6 3.21 -48.44 -36.58
CA ALA A 6 3.04 -47.02 -36.30
C ALA A 6 4.10 -46.56 -35.29
N ALA A 7 4.92 -45.63 -35.76
CA ALA A 7 6.09 -45.04 -35.16
C ALA A 7 5.93 -44.52 -33.73
N GLN A 8 7.02 -44.67 -32.98
CA GLN A 8 7.37 -43.89 -31.80
C GLN A 8 7.42 -42.40 -32.18
N GLN A 9 6.53 -41.58 -31.63
CA GLN A 9 6.74 -40.13 -31.61
C GLN A 9 7.51 -39.76 -30.33
N PRO A 10 8.66 -39.06 -30.44
CA PRO A 10 9.39 -38.59 -29.27
C PRO A 10 8.57 -37.49 -28.58
N GLN A 11 8.36 -37.65 -27.27
CA GLN A 11 7.91 -36.56 -26.40
C GLN A 11 8.99 -35.48 -26.42
N ALA A 12 8.79 -34.46 -27.24
CA ALA A 12 9.46 -33.18 -27.09
C ALA A 12 8.53 -32.29 -26.25
N ASP A 13 9.03 -31.82 -25.11
CA ASP A 13 8.42 -30.80 -24.25
C ASP A 13 8.81 -29.40 -24.76
N PRO A 14 7.92 -28.64 -25.44
CA PRO A 14 8.24 -27.31 -25.96
C PRO A 14 7.97 -26.14 -25.00
N TYR A 15 7.84 -26.34 -23.67
CA TYR A 15 7.66 -25.22 -22.73
C TYR A 15 8.43 -25.39 -21.41
N ALA A 16 9.63 -25.96 -21.48
CA ALA A 16 10.68 -25.53 -20.56
C ALA A 16 11.18 -24.16 -21.04
N GLN A 17 11.21 -23.18 -20.13
CA GLN A 17 11.80 -21.83 -20.28
C GLN A 17 10.88 -20.73 -20.85
N GLN A 18 9.92 -20.31 -20.04
CA GLN A 18 9.71 -18.87 -19.87
C GLN A 18 10.23 -18.51 -18.48
N PRO A 19 11.26 -17.65 -18.33
CA PRO A 19 11.33 -16.83 -17.13
C PRO A 19 10.09 -15.93 -17.23
N ALA A 20 8.99 -16.37 -16.63
CA ALA A 20 7.90 -15.48 -16.29
C ALA A 20 8.50 -14.49 -15.28
N ALA A 21 9.17 -13.47 -15.81
CA ALA A 21 9.26 -12.19 -15.14
C ALA A 21 7.80 -11.79 -14.98
N ASP A 22 7.25 -12.15 -13.83
CA ASP A 22 5.93 -11.76 -13.38
C ASP A 22 5.80 -10.24 -13.59
N PRO A 23 5.02 -9.76 -14.57
CA PRO A 23 4.80 -8.33 -14.71
C PRO A 23 3.97 -7.79 -13.52
N TYR A 24 3.53 -8.66 -12.61
CA TYR A 24 2.84 -8.33 -11.37
C TYR A 24 3.76 -8.15 -10.15
N ALA A 25 5.06 -8.45 -10.26
CA ALA A 25 6.04 -8.09 -9.22
C ALA A 25 6.23 -6.57 -9.08
N ALA A 26 5.70 -5.78 -10.03
CA ALA A 26 5.55 -4.34 -9.94
C ALA A 26 4.06 -3.95 -9.88
N SER A 27 3.34 -4.44 -8.87
CA SER A 27 2.11 -3.78 -8.44
C SER A 27 2.52 -2.58 -7.58
N PRO A 28 2.40 -1.30 -8.02
CA PRO A 28 2.76 -0.13 -7.21
C PRO A 28 1.79 0.12 -6.03
N TYR A 29 1.01 -0.87 -5.63
CA TYR A 29 0.00 -0.80 -4.60
C TYR A 29 0.05 -2.11 -3.83
N ALA A 30 1.21 -2.36 -3.20
CA ALA A 30 1.21 -3.07 -1.94
C ALA A 30 0.03 -2.52 -1.14
N GLN A 31 -0.98 -3.36 -0.96
CA GLN A 31 -2.30 -2.98 -0.51
C GLN A 31 -2.13 -2.29 0.85
N ALA A 32 -2.07 -0.96 0.85
CA ALA A 32 -2.26 -0.18 2.06
C ALA A 32 -3.60 -0.66 2.63
N PRO A 33 -3.67 -1.00 3.93
CA PRO A 33 -4.86 -1.64 4.47
C PRO A 33 -6.04 -0.77 4.07
N GLN A 34 -7.03 -1.38 3.43
CA GLN A 34 -8.21 -0.64 3.03
C GLN A 34 -8.91 -0.23 4.32
N ASN A 35 -8.58 0.95 4.86
CA ASN A 35 -9.48 1.63 5.76
C ASN A 35 -10.86 1.54 5.09
N PRO A 36 -11.89 1.00 5.76
CA PRO A 36 -13.19 0.75 5.12
C PRO A 36 -13.84 2.05 4.61
N TYR A 37 -13.28 3.20 4.99
CA TYR A 37 -13.63 4.54 4.57
C TYR A 37 -12.86 5.06 3.34
N GLY A 38 -11.89 4.29 2.80
CA GLY A 38 -11.11 4.67 1.62
C GLY A 38 -10.03 5.73 1.87
N PHE A 39 -9.71 6.03 3.13
CA PHE A 39 -8.62 6.96 3.45
C PHE A 39 -7.26 6.33 3.14
N THR A 40 -6.36 7.14 2.59
CA THR A 40 -4.98 6.73 2.29
C THR A 40 -4.00 7.65 3.00
N ALA A 41 -2.75 7.18 3.17
CA ALA A 41 -1.68 8.00 3.74
C ALA A 41 -1.44 9.29 2.92
N GLU A 42 -1.65 9.25 1.60
CA GLU A 42 -1.52 10.42 0.76
C GLU A 42 -2.62 11.46 1.04
N ILE A 43 -3.88 11.00 1.18
CA ILE A 43 -4.99 11.87 1.59
C ILE A 43 -4.69 12.48 2.95
N ALA A 44 -4.29 11.68 3.94
CA ALA A 44 -3.91 12.16 5.27
C ALA A 44 -2.83 13.25 5.24
N ARG A 45 -1.83 13.12 4.35
CA ARG A 45 -0.71 14.05 4.20
C ARG A 45 -1.03 15.33 3.43
N THR A 46 -1.99 15.29 2.52
CA THR A 46 -2.28 16.39 1.60
C THR A 46 -3.60 17.11 1.92
N THR A 47 -4.45 16.51 2.74
CA THR A 47 -5.75 17.07 3.11
C THR A 47 -5.57 18.45 3.74
N THR A 48 -6.38 19.41 3.33
CA THR A 48 -6.47 20.75 3.95
C THR A 48 -7.75 20.90 4.77
N ASP A 49 -8.66 19.93 4.66
CA ASP A 49 -9.95 19.93 5.33
C ASP A 49 -9.83 19.37 6.76
N GLN A 50 -10.18 20.22 7.74
CA GLN A 50 -10.06 19.88 9.16
C GLN A 50 -11.03 18.77 9.57
N MET A 51 -12.24 18.69 8.99
CA MET A 51 -13.18 17.60 9.27
C MET A 51 -12.62 16.28 8.77
N GLN A 52 -12.09 16.23 7.54
CA GLN A 52 -11.44 15.03 7.01
C GLN A 52 -10.23 14.62 7.83
N MET A 53 -9.39 15.54 8.30
CA MET A 53 -8.28 15.20 9.21
C MET A 53 -8.79 14.51 10.48
N ALA A 54 -9.85 15.06 11.09
CA ALA A 54 -10.47 14.48 12.28
C ALA A 54 -11.14 13.13 11.98
N GLU A 55 -11.74 12.96 10.79
CA GLU A 55 -12.31 11.69 10.37
C GLU A 55 -11.24 10.63 10.13
N ILE A 56 -10.16 10.97 9.43
CA ILE A 56 -9.00 10.10 9.22
C ILE A 56 -8.40 9.72 10.56
N ALA A 57 -8.25 10.68 11.49
CA ALA A 57 -7.75 10.38 12.81
C ALA A 57 -8.66 9.35 13.53
N GLN A 58 -9.98 9.58 13.55
CA GLN A 58 -10.89 8.68 14.27
C GLN A 58 -11.05 7.31 13.59
N LYS A 59 -11.02 7.26 12.25
CA LYS A 59 -11.36 6.07 11.46
C LYS A 59 -10.15 5.29 10.96
N ALA A 60 -8.98 5.93 10.95
CA ALA A 60 -7.75 5.41 10.39
C ALA A 60 -6.56 5.70 11.31
N PRO A 61 -6.46 5.01 12.46
CA PRO A 61 -5.32 5.16 13.37
C PRO A 61 -3.99 4.77 12.74
N GLU A 62 -4.01 3.88 11.75
CA GLU A 62 -2.85 3.54 10.92
C GLU A 62 -2.31 4.73 10.10
N LEU A 63 -3.14 5.74 9.84
CA LEU A 63 -2.78 6.94 9.08
C LEU A 63 -2.35 8.10 9.98
N TYR A 64 -2.24 7.92 11.30
CA TYR A 64 -1.78 8.97 12.20
C TYR A 64 -0.39 9.50 11.84
N ALA A 65 0.55 8.61 11.49
CA ALA A 65 1.88 9.02 11.05
C ALA A 65 1.82 9.83 9.74
N ALA A 66 0.87 9.51 8.86
CA ALA A 66 0.65 10.25 7.63
C ALA A 66 0.00 11.63 7.90
N LEU A 67 -1.01 11.70 8.78
CA LEU A 67 -1.60 12.97 9.24
C LEU A 67 -0.54 13.87 9.88
N ALA A 68 0.33 13.31 10.72
CA ALA A 68 1.40 14.05 11.36
C ALA A 68 2.36 14.72 10.36
N GLN A 69 2.60 14.11 9.19
CA GLN A 69 3.43 14.69 8.13
C GLN A 69 2.72 15.78 7.32
N ASN A 70 1.43 16.03 7.55
CA ASN A 70 0.68 17.03 6.81
C ASN A 70 1.02 18.46 7.27
N PRO A 71 1.62 19.31 6.43
CA PRO A 71 1.99 20.67 6.82
C PRO A 71 0.77 21.54 7.17
N ASN A 72 -0.41 21.20 6.65
CA ASN A 72 -1.68 21.88 6.92
C ASN A 72 -2.41 21.32 8.14
N LEU A 73 -1.86 20.32 8.85
CA LEU A 73 -2.50 19.78 10.04
C LEU A 73 -2.64 20.87 11.10
N TYR A 74 -3.87 21.10 11.53
CA TYR A 74 -4.18 22.16 12.48
C TYR A 74 -3.58 21.87 13.86
N PRO A 75 -3.17 22.91 14.62
CA PRO A 75 -2.36 22.76 15.83
C PRO A 75 -3.02 21.93 16.94
N ALA A 76 -4.35 21.94 17.06
CA ALA A 76 -5.04 21.12 18.06
C ALA A 76 -4.91 19.61 17.78
N LEU A 77 -4.88 19.19 16.52
CA LEU A 77 -4.67 17.77 16.18
C LEU A 77 -3.20 17.38 16.28
N VAL A 78 -2.28 18.32 16.02
CA VAL A 78 -0.85 18.13 16.28
C VAL A 78 -0.60 17.84 17.76
N ASP A 79 -1.19 18.65 18.64
CA ASP A 79 -1.05 18.47 20.09
C ASP A 79 -1.63 17.12 20.52
N TRP A 80 -2.83 16.77 20.03
CA TRP A 80 -3.45 15.47 20.29
C TRP A 80 -2.59 14.29 19.80
N LEU A 81 -2.02 14.36 18.59
CA LEU A 81 -1.13 13.35 18.04
C LEU A 81 0.19 13.23 18.82
N SER A 82 0.74 14.34 19.31
CA SER A 82 1.90 14.32 20.22
C SER A 82 1.56 13.69 21.57
N GLN A 83 0.35 13.92 22.10
CA GLN A 83 -0.11 13.33 23.37
C GLN A 83 -0.32 11.82 23.29
N LEU A 84 -0.59 11.25 22.10
CA LEU A 84 -0.68 9.80 21.89
C LEU A 84 0.62 9.07 22.25
N GLY A 85 1.79 9.73 22.15
CA GLY A 85 3.09 9.14 22.48
C GLY A 85 3.56 8.06 21.50
N ASP A 86 2.96 7.98 20.31
CA ASP A 86 3.36 7.01 19.30
C ASP A 86 4.67 7.42 18.60
N PRO A 87 5.68 6.53 18.51
CA PRO A 87 6.98 6.89 17.94
C PRO A 87 6.92 7.17 16.43
N ALA A 88 6.05 6.51 15.67
CA ALA A 88 5.91 6.74 14.23
C ALA A 88 5.23 8.09 13.96
N VAL A 89 4.23 8.44 14.76
CA VAL A 89 3.55 9.74 14.74
C VAL A 89 4.51 10.86 15.15
N ASN A 90 5.26 10.70 16.25
CA ASN A 90 6.19 11.72 16.71
C ASN A 90 7.34 11.94 15.71
N ALA A 91 7.87 10.88 15.10
CA ALA A 91 8.87 11.01 14.03
C ALA A 91 8.32 11.75 12.81
N ALA A 92 7.05 11.48 12.46
CA ALA A 92 6.34 12.18 11.40
C ALA A 92 6.11 13.66 11.71
N LEU A 93 5.68 13.99 12.93
CA LEU A 93 5.50 15.37 13.41
C LEU A 93 6.82 16.13 13.38
N ALA A 94 7.91 15.50 13.84
CA ALA A 94 9.25 16.06 13.83
C ALA A 94 9.80 16.26 12.41
N SER A 95 9.37 15.46 11.43
CA SER A 95 9.81 15.56 10.03
C SER A 95 9.13 16.69 9.24
N ARG A 96 8.21 17.45 9.88
CA ARG A 96 7.36 18.46 9.24
C ARG A 96 7.91 19.89 9.32
N GLN A 97 9.19 20.04 9.68
CA GLN A 97 9.86 21.34 9.89
C GLN A 97 10.08 22.11 8.58
#